data_AF-A0A2E0LBN7-F1
#
_entry.id   AF-A0A2E0LBN7-F1
#
_cell.length_a   1.000
_cell.length_b   1.000
_cell.length_c   1.000
_cell.angle_alpha   90.00
_cell.angle_beta   90.00
_cell.angle_gamma   90.00
#
_symmetry.space_group_name_H-M   'P 1'
#
loop_
_entity.id
_entity.type
_entity.pdbx_description
1 polymer ?
#
loop_
_entity_poly.entity_id
_entity_poly.type
_entity_poly.pdbx_seq_one_letter_code
_entity_poly.pdbx_strand_id
1 'polypeptide(L)'
;MTDYTGSATIQEEVLTFLLSSPTPEQIIAFHASDSAQARLRDLLDANRSGTLTSDERAELEEASQINHFVTLLKAKAHQTLAAK
;
A
#
# COMPACT_ATOMS: atom_id res chain seq x y z
N MET A 1 -4.31 20.26 3.90
CA MET A 1 -5.50 19.42 4.03
C MET A 1 -5.57 18.68 2.71
N THR A 2 -4.93 17.52 2.64
CA THR A 2 -4.73 16.81 1.36
C THR A 2 -6.09 16.31 0.92
N ASP A 3 -6.57 16.82 -0.21
CA ASP A 3 -7.77 16.38 -0.90
C ASP A 3 -7.65 14.88 -1.20
N TYR A 4 -8.23 14.05 -0.32
CA TYR A 4 -8.33 12.61 -0.46
C TYR A 4 -9.47 12.29 -1.44
N THR A 5 -9.36 12.78 -2.67
CA THR A 5 -10.39 12.57 -3.69
C THR A 5 -10.21 11.19 -4.32
N GLY A 6 -10.78 10.16 -3.68
CA GLY A 6 -11.38 8.99 -4.33
C GLY A 6 -10.62 8.25 -5.44
N SER A 7 -9.29 8.24 -5.43
CA SER A 7 -8.51 7.31 -6.26
C SER A 7 -8.12 6.11 -5.39
N ALA A 8 -8.28 4.89 -5.90
CA ALA A 8 -7.94 3.65 -5.21
C ALA A 8 -6.41 3.53 -5.03
N THR A 9 -5.85 4.34 -4.13
CA THR A 9 -4.44 4.28 -3.78
C THR A 9 -4.22 3.13 -2.80
N ILE A 10 -3.01 2.57 -2.83
CA ILE A 10 -2.61 1.49 -1.91
C ILE A 10 -2.82 1.92 -0.45
N GLN A 11 -2.66 3.21 -0.16
CA GLN A 11 -2.88 3.75 1.18
C GLN A 11 -4.32 3.60 1.67
N GLU A 12 -5.31 4.01 0.87
CA GLU A 12 -6.72 3.95 1.26
C GLU A 12 -7.19 2.52 1.50
N GLU A 13 -6.73 1.59 0.66
CA GLU A 13 -7.05 0.17 0.82
C GLU A 13 -6.47 -0.41 2.09
N VAL A 14 -5.22 -0.08 2.42
CA VAL A 14 -4.58 -0.52 3.67
C VAL A 14 -5.31 0.07 4.88
N LEU A 15 -5.70 1.35 4.84
CA LEU A 15 -6.45 1.97 5.93
C LEU A 15 -7.83 1.32 6.12
N THR A 16 -8.57 1.12 5.03
CA THR A 16 -9.88 0.46 5.04
C THR A 16 -9.78 -0.97 5.55
N PHE A 17 -8.73 -1.67 5.14
CA PHE A 17 -8.43 -3.03 5.62
C PHE A 17 -8.15 -3.04 7.13
N LEU A 18 -7.34 -2.11 7.64
CA LEU A 18 -7.05 -2.01 9.07
C LEU A 18 -8.27 -1.64 9.91
N LEU A 19 -9.16 -0.77 9.41
CA LEU A 19 -10.41 -0.41 10.08
C LEU A 19 -11.32 -1.63 10.30
N SER A 20 -11.20 -2.66 9.45
CA SER A 20 -11.95 -3.90 9.58
C SER A 20 -11.44 -4.82 10.70
N SER A 21 -10.41 -4.41 11.46
CA SER A 21 -9.77 -5.21 12.52
C SER A 21 -9.38 -6.63 12.07
N PRO A 22 -8.52 -6.75 11.04
CA PRO A 22 -8.20 -8.02 10.42
C PRO A 22 -7.41 -8.94 11.36
N THR A 23 -7.60 -10.25 11.19
CA THR A 23 -6.80 -11.25 11.91
C THR A 23 -5.35 -11.29 11.40
N PRO A 24 -4.39 -11.84 12.17
CA PRO A 24 -3.02 -12.03 11.69
C PRO A 24 -2.94 -12.81 10.37
N GLU A 25 -3.81 -13.80 10.17
CA GLU A 25 -3.90 -14.58 8.92
C GLU A 25 -4.36 -13.71 7.75
N GLN A 26 -5.38 -12.88 7.96
CA GLN A 26 -5.85 -11.92 6.95
C GLN A 26 -4.78 -10.88 6.61
N ILE A 27 -4.03 -10.40 7.61
CA ILE A 27 -2.92 -9.47 7.41
C ILE A 27 -1.85 -10.09 6.51
N ILE A 28 -1.48 -11.37 6.73
CA ILE A 28 -0.51 -12.08 5.90
C ILE A 28 -1.01 -12.22 4.47
N ALA A 29 -2.30 -12.57 4.32
CA ALA A 29 -2.96 -12.74 3.03
C ALA A 29 -3.26 -11.42 2.30
N PHE A 30 -3.13 -10.27 2.96
CA PHE A 30 -3.46 -8.97 2.38
C PHE A 30 -2.65 -8.71 1.10
N HIS A 31 -3.34 -8.29 0.05
CA HIS A 31 -2.75 -7.77 -1.18
C HIS A 31 -3.59 -6.59 -1.65
N ALA A 32 -2.93 -5.53 -2.11
CA ALA A 32 -3.60 -4.36 -2.69
C ALA A 32 -4.28 -4.75 -4.00
N SER A 33 -5.45 -4.20 -4.30
CA SER A 33 -6.24 -4.53 -5.48
C SER A 33 -5.45 -4.43 -6.79
N ASP A 34 -5.92 -5.14 -7.82
CA ASP A 34 -5.34 -5.07 -9.17
C ASP A 34 -5.28 -3.63 -9.70
N SER A 35 -6.26 -2.79 -9.37
CA SER A 35 -6.28 -1.36 -9.71
C SER A 35 -5.15 -0.58 -9.04
N ALA A 36 -4.94 -0.79 -7.74
CA ALA A 36 -3.88 -0.12 -6.99
C ALA A 36 -2.49 -0.60 -7.45
N GLN A 37 -2.35 -1.89 -7.77
CA GLN A 37 -1.12 -2.45 -8.34
C GLN A 37 -0.84 -1.93 -9.77
N ALA A 38 -1.86 -1.77 -10.60
CA ALA A 38 -1.74 -1.18 -11.92
C ALA A 38 -1.26 0.28 -11.82
N ARG A 39 -1.88 1.08 -10.94
CA ARG A 39 -1.47 2.46 -10.71
C ARG A 39 -0.01 2.57 -10.25
N LEU A 40 0.41 1.72 -9.30
CA LEU A 40 1.80 1.67 -8.87
C LEU A 40 2.77 1.32 -10.01
N ARG A 41 2.38 0.39 -10.89
CA ARG A 41 3.17 0.03 -12.08
C ARG A 41 3.31 1.21 -13.04
N ASP A 42 2.24 1.95 -13.28
CA ASP A 42 2.26 3.12 -14.16
C ASP A 42 3.18 4.20 -13.59
N LEU A 43 3.11 4.46 -12.28
CA LEU A 43 4.01 5.40 -11.59
C LEU A 43 5.47 4.94 -11.67
N LEU A 44 5.74 3.65 -11.50
CA LEU A 44 7.10 3.10 -11.63
C LEU A 44 7.64 3.20 -13.07
N ASP A 45 6.78 3.01 -14.07
CA ASP A 45 7.15 3.13 -15.48
C ASP A 45 7.45 4.58 -15.85
N ALA A 46 6.58 5.51 -15.44
CA ALA A 46 6.80 6.94 -15.60
C ALA A 46 8.05 7.41 -14.82
N ASN A 47 8.39 6.76 -13.70
CA ASN A 47 9.59 7.08 -12.91
C ASN A 47 10.84 6.71 -13.70
N ARG A 48 10.85 5.51 -14.30
CA ARG A 48 11.93 5.03 -15.17
C ARG A 48 12.10 5.88 -16.42
N SER A 49 10.99 6.34 -16.99
CA SER A 49 10.98 7.22 -18.17
C SER A 49 11.38 8.66 -17.86
N GLY A 50 11.52 9.02 -16.58
CA GLY A 50 11.86 10.39 -16.15
C GLY A 50 10.74 11.40 -16.37
N THR A 51 9.53 10.94 -16.68
CA THR A 51 8.35 11.77 -16.98
C THR A 51 7.47 12.01 -15.75
N LEU A 52 7.93 11.60 -14.57
CA LEU A 52 7.17 11.75 -13.33
C LEU A 52 6.96 13.22 -12.96
N THR A 53 5.70 13.59 -12.78
CA THR A 53 5.34 14.89 -12.19
C THR A 53 5.66 14.92 -10.70
N SER A 54 5.70 16.11 -10.10
CA SER A 54 5.93 16.25 -8.66
C SER A 54 4.84 15.57 -7.82
N ASP A 55 3.59 15.62 -8.26
CA ASP A 55 2.47 14.96 -7.58
C ASP A 55 2.58 13.44 -7.66
N GLU A 56 2.93 12.88 -8.83
CA GLU A 56 3.16 11.45 -8.99
C GLU A 56 4.39 10.96 -8.20
N ARG A 57 5.39 11.83 -7.97
CA ARG A 57 6.54 11.51 -7.09
C ARG A 57 6.09 11.36 -5.64
N ALA A 58 5.25 12.28 -5.17
CA ALA A 58 4.66 12.17 -3.84
C ALA A 58 3.81 10.89 -3.72
N GLU A 59 2.97 10.60 -4.71
CA GLU A 59 2.15 9.38 -4.73
C GLU A 59 3.00 8.10 -4.68
N LEU A 60 4.10 8.04 -5.45
CA LEU A 60 5.01 6.90 -5.46
C LEU A 60 5.79 6.75 -4.14
N GLU A 61 6.16 7.85 -3.51
CA GLU A 61 6.81 7.84 -2.20
C GLU A 61 5.86 7.38 -1.09
N GLU A 62 4.61 7.86 -1.09
CA GLU A 62 3.55 7.38 -0.19
C GLU A 62 3.29 5.88 -0.37
N ALA A 63 3.15 5.42 -1.62
CA ALA A 63 2.97 4.02 -1.92
C ALA A 63 4.14 3.14 -1.42
N SER A 64 5.37 3.63 -1.54
CA SER A 64 6.57 2.97 -1.01
C SER A 64 6.54 2.85 0.52
N GLN A 65 6.18 3.93 1.21
CA GLN A 65 6.04 3.94 2.68
C GLN A 65 4.98 2.94 3.15
N ILE A 66 3.82 2.91 2.49
CA ILE A 66 2.75 1.97 2.81
C ILE A 66 3.17 0.53 2.55
N ASN A 67 3.88 0.25 1.45
CA ASN A 67 4.37 -1.09 1.17
C ASN A 67 5.37 -1.58 2.23
N HIS A 68 6.26 -0.70 2.69
CA HIS A 68 7.16 -1.00 3.80
C HIS A 68 6.38 -1.28 5.09
N PHE A 69 5.39 -0.45 5.40
CA PHE A 69 4.52 -0.63 6.56
C PHE A 69 3.78 -1.98 6.54
N VAL A 70 3.14 -2.33 5.41
CA VAL A 70 2.46 -3.62 5.23
C VAL A 70 3.44 -4.79 5.38
N THR A 71 4.66 -4.66 4.88
CA THR A 71 5.70 -5.69 5.04
C THR A 71 6.03 -5.93 6.52
N LEU A 72 6.20 -4.86 7.30
CA LEU A 72 6.43 -4.97 8.76
C LEU A 72 5.21 -5.56 9.47
N LEU A 73 4.00 -5.16 9.06
CA LEU A 73 2.76 -5.67 9.64
C LEU A 73 2.63 -7.19 9.40
N LYS A 74 2.94 -7.66 8.19
CA LYS A 74 2.99 -9.09 7.86
C LYS A 74 4.04 -9.84 8.68
N ALA A 75 5.25 -9.29 8.80
CA ALA A 75 6.30 -9.88 9.61
C ALA A 75 5.85 -10.05 11.08
N LYS A 76 5.20 -9.03 11.65
CA LYS A 76 4.65 -9.08 13.01
C LYS A 76 3.49 -10.06 13.13
N ALA A 77 2.62 -10.16 12.13
CA ALA A 77 1.54 -11.15 12.10
C ALA A 77 2.08 -12.59 12.09
N HIS A 78 3.14 -12.86 11.31
CA HIS A 78 3.82 -14.16 11.32
C HIS A 78 4.39 -14.48 12.71
N GLN A 79 5.02 -13.51 13.39
CA GLN A 79 5.52 -13.71 14.75
C GLN A 79 4.41 -14.02 15.75
N THR A 80 3.28 -13.32 15.67
CA THR A 80 2.11 -13.57 16.53
C THR A 80 1.54 -14.97 16.32
N LEU A 81 1.50 -15.47 15.07
CA LEU A 81 1.04 -16.83 14.78
C LEU A 81 2.05 -17.91 15.22
N ALA A 82 3.35 -17.63 15.11
CA ALA A 82 4.39 -18.56 15.54
C ALA A 82 4.57 -18.64 17.07
N ALA A 83 4.17 -17.59 17.79
CA ALA A 83 4.18 -17.54 19.25
C ALA A 83 2.92 -18.14 19.90
N LYS A 84 2.01 -18.68 19.09
CA LYS A 84 0.74 -19.28 19.52
C LYS A 84 0.80 -20.80 19.40
#